data_AF-A0A2K4WWD3-F1
#
_entry.id   AF-A0A2K4WWD3-F1
#
_cell.length_a   1.000
_cell.length_b   1.000
_cell.length_c   1.000
_cell.angle_alpha   90.00
_cell.angle_beta   90.00
_cell.angle_gamma   90.00
#
_symmetry.space_group_name_H-M   'P 1'
#
loop_
_entity.id
_entity.type
_entity.pdbx_description
1 polymer ?
#
loop_
_entity_poly.entity_id
_entity_poly.type
_entity_poly.pdbx_seq_one_letter_code
_entity_poly.pdbx_strand_id
1 'polypeptide(L)'
;MVGRISDSELHEMRIRKLQNDISDSARLGIPVKFMHLSALTPTSREHHVERHGELFTGQEMLDWWAEGDNRVRCRCACTPVLLDNQGRPMTPDLMAKAKMDLKAFKAS
;
A
#
# COMPACT_ATOMS: atom_id res chain seq x y z
N MET A 1 21.03 14.94 -15.12
CA MET A 1 20.26 13.81 -15.67
C MET A 1 19.93 12.91 -14.49
N VAL A 2 18.70 12.94 -13.96
CA VAL A 2 18.33 12.03 -12.86
C VAL A 2 18.33 10.62 -13.47
N GLY A 3 19.23 9.75 -13.00
CA GLY A 3 19.32 8.37 -13.49
C GLY A 3 17.98 7.67 -13.38
N ARG A 4 17.64 6.82 -14.36
CA ARG A 4 16.43 6.00 -14.28
C ARG A 4 16.58 5.04 -13.09
N ILE A 5 15.71 5.19 -12.08
CA ILE A 5 15.63 4.26 -10.95
C ILE A 5 15.12 2.92 -11.48
N SER A 6 15.83 1.83 -11.20
CA SER A 6 15.45 0.48 -11.58
C SER A 6 14.23 -0.01 -10.77
N ASP A 7 13.54 -1.04 -11.27
CA ASP A 7 12.38 -1.60 -10.56
C ASP A 7 12.76 -2.20 -9.19
N SER A 8 13.99 -2.73 -9.05
CA SER A 8 14.53 -3.22 -7.78
C SER A 8 14.81 -2.08 -6.79
N GLU A 9 15.48 -1.02 -7.24
CA GLU A 9 15.73 0.15 -6.39
C GLU A 9 14.40 0.80 -5.94
N LEU A 10 13.42 0.91 -6.84
CA LEU A 10 12.09 1.40 -6.48
C LEU A 10 11.42 0.51 -5.42
N HIS A 11 11.55 -0.81 -5.53
CA HIS A 11 11.01 -1.72 -4.53
C HIS A 11 11.70 -1.56 -3.17
N GLU A 12 13.04 -1.50 -3.15
CA GLU A 12 13.82 -1.28 -1.92
C GLU A 12 13.43 0.03 -1.23
N MET A 13 13.23 1.10 -2.00
CA MET A 13 12.75 2.38 -1.47
C MET A 13 11.37 2.26 -0.82
N ARG A 14 10.44 1.52 -1.43
CA ARG A 14 9.10 1.27 -0.84
C ARG A 14 9.19 0.51 0.47
N ILE A 15 9.99 -0.56 0.50
CA ILE A 15 10.19 -1.38 1.70
C ILE A 15 10.83 -0.56 2.82
N ARG A 16 11.88 0.21 2.51
CA ARG A 16 12.52 1.11 3.49
C ARG A 16 11.56 2.14 4.03
N LYS A 17 10.73 2.76 3.18
CA LYS A 17 9.69 3.69 3.62
C LYS A 17 8.71 3.01 4.57
N LEU A 18 8.19 1.84 4.20
CA LEU A 18 7.24 1.10 5.03
C LEU A 18 7.85 0.73 6.39
N GLN A 19 9.10 0.24 6.41
CA GLN A 19 9.81 -0.08 7.66
C GLN A 19 9.99 1.15 8.55
N ASN A 20 10.33 2.29 7.97
CA ASN A 20 10.42 3.56 8.72
C ASN A 20 9.05 3.95 9.28
N ASP A 21 7.98 3.90 8.48
CA ASP A 21 6.62 4.23 8.94
C ASP A 21 6.17 3.30 10.09
N ILE A 22 6.48 2.00 10.02
CA ILE A 22 6.20 1.02 11.10
C ILE A 22 6.97 1.40 12.37
N SER A 23 8.27 1.66 12.24
CA SER A 23 9.13 2.04 13.36
C SER A 23 8.66 3.35 14.01
N ASP A 24 8.28 4.35 13.19
CA ASP A 24 7.81 5.64 13.68
C ASP A 24 6.44 5.55 14.34
N SER A 25 5.51 4.76 13.78
CA SER A 25 4.22 4.47 14.40
C SER A 25 4.40 3.89 15.80
N ALA A 26 5.30 2.91 15.96
CA ALA A 26 5.60 2.31 17.26
C ALA A 26 6.29 3.30 18.22
N ARG A 27 7.31 4.02 17.74
CA ARG A 27 8.10 4.98 18.54
C ARG A 27 7.26 6.15 19.04
N LEU A 28 6.31 6.63 18.24
CA LEU A 28 5.45 7.76 18.56
C LEU A 28 4.15 7.34 19.28
N GLY A 29 3.84 6.04 19.35
CA GLY A 29 2.59 5.55 19.90
C GLY A 29 1.36 5.95 19.08
N ILE A 30 1.53 6.16 17.76
CA ILE A 30 0.45 6.55 16.86
C ILE A 30 0.04 5.30 16.05
N PRO A 31 -1.09 4.66 16.37
CA PRO A 31 -1.49 3.43 15.70
C PRO A 31 -1.92 3.71 14.26
N VAL A 32 -1.40 2.91 13.33
CA VAL A 32 -1.74 2.98 11.90
C VAL A 32 -2.00 1.60 11.32
N LYS A 33 -2.84 1.54 10.29
CA LYS A 33 -2.79 0.50 9.26
C LYS A 33 -2.30 1.09 7.95
N PHE A 34 -1.86 0.26 7.03
CA PHE A 34 -1.40 0.67 5.71
C PHE A 34 -2.45 0.31 4.68
N MET A 35 -2.91 1.32 3.95
CA MET A 35 -3.79 1.10 2.80
C MET A 35 -2.97 0.71 1.58
N HIS A 36 -3.34 -0.38 0.93
CA HIS A 36 -2.72 -0.80 -0.32
C HIS A 36 -3.32 -0.01 -1.50
N LEU A 37 -2.47 0.60 -2.32
CA LEU A 37 -2.87 1.42 -3.46
C LEU A 37 -2.26 0.84 -4.74
N SER A 38 -3.06 0.04 -5.44
CA SER A 38 -2.71 -0.55 -6.73
C SER A 38 -2.67 0.50 -7.85
N ALA A 39 -1.87 0.26 -8.88
CA ALA A 39 -1.71 1.20 -10.00
C ALA A 39 -2.98 1.37 -10.87
N LEU A 40 -3.88 0.37 -10.85
CA LEU A 40 -5.15 0.35 -11.60
C LEU A 40 -4.96 0.67 -13.09
N THR A 41 -4.07 -0.08 -13.74
CA THR A 41 -3.83 -0.04 -15.18
C THR A 41 -4.37 -1.31 -15.86
N PRO A 42 -4.63 -1.31 -17.19
CA PRO A 42 -5.08 -2.50 -17.91
C PRO A 42 -4.15 -3.72 -17.78
N THR A 43 -2.89 -3.51 -17.42
CA THR A 43 -1.87 -4.55 -17.21
C THR A 43 -1.65 -4.90 -15.73
N SER A 44 -2.47 -4.36 -14.82
CA SER A 44 -2.37 -4.67 -13.39
C SER A 44 -2.81 -6.11 -13.11
N ARG A 45 -2.02 -6.83 -12.31
CA ARG A 45 -2.34 -8.20 -11.89
C ARG A 45 -3.54 -8.21 -10.94
N GLU A 46 -4.43 -9.18 -11.10
CA GLU A 46 -5.70 -9.27 -10.36
C GLU A 46 -5.51 -9.27 -8.83
N HIS A 47 -4.63 -10.12 -8.31
CA HIS A 47 -4.33 -10.19 -6.87
C HIS A 47 -3.69 -8.92 -6.29
N HIS A 48 -3.15 -8.03 -7.13
CA HIS A 48 -2.78 -6.67 -6.71
C HIS A 48 -4.01 -5.76 -6.64
N VAL A 49 -4.85 -5.80 -7.68
CA VAL A 49 -6.06 -4.97 -7.80
C VAL A 49 -7.05 -5.25 -6.68
N GLU A 50 -7.22 -6.51 -6.27
CA GLU A 50 -8.12 -6.92 -5.19
C GLU A 50 -7.78 -6.32 -3.83
N ARG A 51 -6.52 -5.98 -3.58
CA ARG A 51 -6.07 -5.34 -2.34
C ARG A 51 -6.31 -3.83 -2.32
N HIS A 52 -6.67 -3.21 -3.45
CA HIS A 52 -6.77 -1.75 -3.57
C HIS A 52 -7.81 -1.19 -2.59
N GLY A 53 -7.38 -0.25 -1.74
CA GLY A 53 -8.24 0.39 -0.74
C GLY A 53 -8.46 -0.44 0.54
N GLU A 54 -7.88 -1.64 0.63
CA GLU A 54 -7.91 -2.45 1.86
C GLU A 54 -6.77 -2.08 2.80
N LEU A 55 -7.01 -2.27 4.10
CA LEU A 55 -6.09 -1.93 5.18
C LEU A 55 -5.40 -3.17 5.74
N PHE A 56 -4.08 -3.09 5.86
CA PHE A 56 -3.22 -4.15 6.37
C PHE A 56 -2.32 -3.61 7.48
N THR A 57 -1.83 -4.49 8.33
CA THR A 57 -0.69 -4.20 9.20
C THR A 57 0.58 -4.01 8.36
N GLY A 58 1.60 -3.39 8.96
CA GLY A 58 2.90 -3.25 8.31
C GLY A 58 3.53 -4.61 7.96
N GLN A 59 3.40 -5.60 8.85
CA GLN A 59 3.93 -6.94 8.62
C GLN A 59 3.22 -7.66 7.47
N GLU A 60 1.89 -7.63 7.42
CA GLU A 60 1.11 -8.20 6.30
C GLU A 60 1.49 -7.59 4.94
N MET A 61 1.89 -6.31 4.91
CA MET A 61 2.38 -5.66 3.69
C MET A 61 3.78 -6.13 3.29
N LEU A 62 4.69 -6.27 4.27
CA LEU A 62 6.05 -6.78 4.04
C LEU A 62 6.00 -8.23 3.53
N ASP A 63 5.23 -9.09 4.21
CA ASP A 63 5.08 -10.50 3.86
C ASP A 63 4.50 -10.66 2.46
N TRP A 64 3.42 -9.93 2.16
CA TRP A 64 2.79 -9.98 0.85
C TRP A 64 3.74 -9.54 -0.28
N TRP A 65 4.53 -8.49 -0.07
CA TRP A 65 5.52 -8.08 -1.09
C TRP A 65 6.67 -9.07 -1.26
N ALA A 66 7.02 -9.82 -0.21
CA ALA A 66 8.04 -10.86 -0.25
C ALA A 66 7.55 -12.16 -0.92
N GLU A 67 6.24 -12.36 -1.00
CA GLU A 67 5.63 -13.55 -1.58
C GLU A 67 5.75 -13.57 -3.12
N GLY A 68 6.28 -14.67 -3.65
CA GLY A 68 6.32 -14.96 -5.09
C GLY A 68 6.91 -13.81 -5.93
N ASP A 69 6.14 -13.37 -6.92
CA ASP A 69 6.51 -12.30 -7.84
C ASP A 69 5.83 -10.96 -7.53
N ASN A 70 5.19 -10.81 -6.36
CA ASN A 70 4.43 -9.60 -5.99
C ASN A 70 5.29 -8.33 -6.07
N ARG A 71 6.58 -8.39 -5.72
CA ARG A 71 7.51 -7.26 -5.86
C ARG A 71 7.94 -6.96 -7.30
N VAL A 72 7.93 -7.95 -8.18
CA VAL A 72 8.49 -7.85 -9.53
C VAL A 72 7.68 -6.84 -10.33
N ARG A 73 8.33 -5.78 -10.80
CA ARG A 73 7.71 -4.69 -11.59
C ARG A 73 6.46 -4.08 -10.94
N CYS A 74 6.34 -4.21 -9.62
CA CYS A 74 5.19 -3.71 -8.88
C CYS A 74 5.15 -2.18 -8.95
N ARG A 75 3.98 -1.63 -9.27
CA ARG A 75 3.70 -0.20 -9.28
C ARG A 75 2.75 0.22 -8.14
N CYS A 76 2.40 -0.71 -7.25
CA CYS A 76 1.59 -0.40 -6.07
C CYS A 76 2.36 0.48 -5.08
N ALA A 77 1.62 1.25 -4.31
CA ALA A 77 2.11 2.01 -3.16
C ALA A 77 1.36 1.61 -1.89
N CYS A 78 1.84 2.08 -0.75
CA CYS A 78 1.11 2.02 0.51
C CYS A 78 1.16 3.37 1.23
N THR A 79 0.08 3.71 1.91
CA THR A 79 0.02 4.90 2.77
C THR A 79 -0.46 4.53 4.16
N PRO A 80 0.15 5.07 5.23
CA PRO A 80 -0.40 4.91 6.57
C PRO A 80 -1.77 5.59 6.67
N VAL A 81 -2.66 4.97 7.42
CA VAL A 81 -4.00 5.43 7.78
C VAL A 81 -4.06 5.38 9.30
N LEU A 82 -4.23 6.54 9.92
CA LEU A 82 -4.32 6.68 11.38
C LEU A 82 -5.55 5.95 11.90
N LEU A 83 -5.39 5.31 13.06
CA LEU A 83 -6.49 4.67 13.78
C LEU A 83 -6.87 5.49 15.00
N ASP A 84 -8.16 5.49 15.34
CA ASP A 84 -8.64 6.00 16.61
C ASP A 84 -8.36 5.00 17.76
N ASN A 85 -8.73 5.38 18.99
CA ASN A 85 -8.54 4.55 20.18
C ASN A 85 -9.32 3.23 20.16
N GLN A 86 -10.26 3.06 19.23
CA GLN A 86 -11.03 1.83 19.02
C GLN A 86 -10.47 1.00 17.86
N GLY A 87 -9.34 1.42 17.27
CA GLY A 87 -8.71 0.75 16.13
C GLY A 87 -9.41 1.02 14.79
N ARG A 88 -10.29 2.03 14.72
CA ARG A 88 -11.04 2.37 13.51
C ARG A 88 -10.27 3.41 12.68
N PRO A 89 -10.31 3.33 11.34
CA PRO A 89 -9.66 4.33 10.48
C PRO A 89 -10.22 5.72 10.69
N MET A 90 -9.35 6.72 10.86
CA MET A 90 -9.75 8.13 11.03
C MET A 90 -10.10 8.81 9.70
N THR A 91 -9.75 8.20 8.56
CA THR A 91 -10.02 8.74 7.21
C THR A 91 -10.84 7.76 6.36
N PRO A 92 -12.07 7.40 6.77
CA PRO A 92 -12.90 6.45 6.04
C PRO A 92 -13.25 6.91 4.62
N ASP A 93 -13.38 8.21 4.38
CA ASP A 93 -13.69 8.77 3.06
C ASP A 93 -12.55 8.53 2.05
N LEU A 94 -11.30 8.54 2.51
CA LEU A 94 -10.15 8.21 1.66
C LEU A 94 -10.21 6.75 1.20
N MET A 95 -10.61 5.84 2.10
CA MET A 95 -10.80 4.43 1.77
C MET A 95 -11.97 4.24 0.81
N ALA A 96 -13.09 4.95 1.05
CA ALA A 96 -14.26 4.91 0.18
C ALA A 96 -13.90 5.37 -1.23
N LYS A 97 -13.11 6.44 -1.37
CA LYS A 97 -12.61 6.92 -2.67
C LYS A 97 -11.76 5.86 -3.38
N ALA A 98 -10.82 5.22 -2.69
CA ALA A 98 -10.01 4.14 -3.26
C ALA A 98 -10.88 2.96 -3.74
N LYS A 99 -11.87 2.55 -2.93
CA LYS A 99 -12.80 1.49 -3.30
C LYS A 99 -13.71 1.87 -4.47
N MET A 100 -14.09 3.14 -4.60
CA MET A 100 -14.81 3.65 -5.77
C MET A 100 -13.95 3.59 -7.03
N ASP A 101 -12.66 3.96 -6.94
CA ASP A 101 -11.73 3.88 -8.07
C ASP A 101 -11.54 2.43 -8.53
N LEU A 102 -11.44 1.48 -7.60
CA LEU A 102 -11.42 0.05 -7.89
C LEU A 102 -12.69 -0.40 -8.62
N LYS A 103 -13.87 0.03 -8.16
CA LYS A 103 -15.15 -0.30 -8.81
C LYS A 103 -15.21 0.25 -10.23
N ALA A 104 -14.78 1.49 -10.43
CA ALA A 104 -14.73 2.12 -11.75
C ALA A 104 -13.77 1.36 -12.68
N PHE A 105 -12.59 1.00 -12.18
CA PHE A 105 -11.60 0.22 -12.93
C PHE A 105 -12.12 -1.18 -13.33
N LYS A 106 -12.87 -1.86 -12.46
CA LYS A 106 -13.47 -3.16 -12.79
C LYS A 106 -14.66 -3.07 -13.76
N ALA A 107 -15.21 -1.88 -13.98
CA ALA A 107 -16.35 -1.65 -14.86
C ALA A 107 -15.94 -1.17 -16.27
N SER A 108 -14.67 -0.82 -16.48
CA SER A 108 -14.08 -0.45 -17.77
C SER A 108 -13.56 -1.65 -18.53
#